data_AF-A0A173R1V4-F1
#
_entry.id   AF-A0A173R1V4-F1
#
_cell.length_a   1.000
_cell.length_b   1.000
_cell.length_c   1.000
_cell.angle_alpha   90.00
_cell.angle_beta   90.00
_cell.angle_gamma   90.00
#
_symmetry.space_group_name_H-M   'P 1'
#
loop_
_entity.id
_entity.type
_entity.pdbx_description
1 polymer ?
#
loop_
_entity_poly.entity_id
_entity_poly.type
_entity_poly.pdbx_seq_one_letter_code
_entity_poly.pdbx_strand_id
1 'polypeptide(L)'
;MEENQKHCCCCDNAPEADAAADAAVPCCCRHKERSPEEYKTLLNRLNRIEGQVRGIRGMLEKEAYCVDILVQVAAANAALNSFSRELLAQHIGSCVADDLRAGSDEKLEELLRLLPKLMK
;
A
#
# COMPACT_ATOMS: atom_id res chain seq x y z
N MET A 1 -0.88 25.44 -9.78
CA MET A 1 -0.48 24.12 -9.26
C MET A 1 -1.78 23.50 -8.79
N GLU A 2 -2.40 22.67 -9.63
CA GLU A 2 -3.70 22.06 -9.31
C GLU A 2 -3.50 21.00 -8.22
N GLU A 3 -4.10 21.29 -7.07
CA GLU A 3 -4.24 20.39 -5.95
C GLU A 3 -5.24 19.31 -6.36
N ASN A 4 -4.73 18.19 -6.88
CA ASN A 4 -5.56 17.08 -7.31
C ASN A 4 -6.16 16.39 -6.08
N GLN A 5 -7.30 16.90 -5.63
CA GLN A 5 -8.09 16.35 -4.55
C GLN A 5 -8.46 14.91 -4.92
N LYS A 6 -7.84 13.95 -4.23
CA LYS A 6 -8.01 12.52 -4.48
C LYS A 6 -9.44 12.11 -4.10
N HIS A 7 -10.32 12.14 -5.10
CA HIS A 7 -11.73 11.78 -4.96
C HIS A 7 -11.90 10.32 -4.49
N CYS A 8 -12.77 10.09 -3.49
CA CYS A 8 -13.10 8.74 -2.99
C CYS A 8 -13.81 7.96 -4.10
N CYS A 9 -13.29 6.78 -4.49
CA CYS A 9 -13.82 5.93 -5.57
C CYS A 9 -15.26 5.40 -5.34
N CYS A 10 -15.89 5.70 -4.20
CA CYS A 10 -17.25 5.26 -3.84
C CYS A 10 -18.29 6.39 -3.88
N CYS A 11 -17.95 7.60 -4.33
CA CYS A 11 -18.81 8.79 -4.24
C CYS A 11 -19.18 9.39 -5.61
N ASP A 12 -19.44 8.57 -6.62
CA ASP A 12 -19.85 9.08 -7.95
C ASP A 12 -21.38 9.22 -8.11
N ASN A 13 -22.19 8.83 -7.11
CA ASN A 13 -23.65 9.02 -7.13
C ASN A 13 -24.19 9.34 -5.72
N ALA A 14 -23.86 10.52 -5.17
CA ALA A 14 -24.69 11.10 -4.12
C ALA A 14 -25.90 11.78 -4.79
N PRO A 15 -27.15 11.50 -4.39
CA PRO A 15 -28.28 12.27 -4.88
C PRO A 15 -28.16 13.70 -4.30
N GLU A 16 -28.32 14.71 -5.14
CA GLU A 16 -28.52 16.08 -4.70
C GLU A 16 -29.79 16.10 -3.83
N ALA A 17 -29.63 16.35 -2.54
CA ALA A 17 -30.76 16.60 -1.66
C ALA A 17 -30.41 17.70 -0.66
N ASP A 18 -31.21 18.74 -0.76
CA ASP A 18 -31.26 19.98 -0.01
C ASP A 18 -31.05 19.87 1.51
N ALA A 19 -30.47 20.95 2.04
CA ALA A 19 -30.67 21.54 3.37
C ALA A 19 -30.67 20.62 4.62
N ALA A 20 -29.67 20.89 5.47
CA ALA A 20 -29.62 20.61 6.90
C ALA A 20 -29.40 19.15 7.34
N ALA A 21 -28.13 18.72 7.37
CA ALA A 21 -27.51 18.04 8.52
C ALA A 21 -26.01 17.84 8.24
N ASP A 22 -25.18 18.35 9.16
CA ASP A 22 -23.73 18.15 9.23
C ASP A 22 -23.41 16.71 9.71
N ALA A 23 -23.85 15.72 8.92
CA ALA A 23 -23.48 14.33 9.10
C ALA A 23 -22.38 14.04 8.09
N ALA A 24 -21.13 14.23 8.51
CA ALA A 24 -19.96 13.72 7.80
C ALA A 24 -20.19 12.23 7.50
N VAL A 25 -20.56 11.93 6.27
CA VAL A 25 -20.71 10.56 5.77
C VAL A 25 -19.34 9.90 5.94
N PRO A 26 -19.19 8.85 6.78
CA PRO A 26 -17.91 8.20 6.95
C PRO A 26 -17.53 7.59 5.60
N CYS A 27 -16.54 8.17 4.87
CA CYS A 27 -16.11 7.56 3.62
C CYS A 27 -15.59 6.15 3.96
N CYS A 28 -16.19 5.15 3.33
CA CYS A 28 -15.89 3.72 3.46
C CYS A 28 -14.46 3.33 3.01
N CYS A 29 -13.61 4.30 2.70
CA CYS A 29 -12.32 4.08 2.08
C CYS A 29 -11.19 4.31 3.08
N ARG A 30 -10.45 3.23 3.38
CA ARG A 30 -9.29 3.22 4.30
C ARG A 30 -8.07 3.89 3.66
N HIS A 31 -8.13 5.19 3.43
CA HIS A 31 -7.04 5.95 2.83
C HIS A 31 -6.10 6.55 3.91
N LYS A 32 -4.79 6.48 3.65
CA LYS A 32 -3.77 7.27 4.35
C LYS A 32 -3.30 8.37 3.40
N GLU A 33 -3.35 9.62 3.84
CA GLU A 33 -2.59 10.70 3.22
C GLU A 33 -1.09 10.50 3.48
N ARG A 34 -0.31 10.40 2.41
CA ARG A 34 1.14 10.18 2.47
C ARG A 34 1.84 11.44 2.04
N SER A 35 2.99 11.71 2.64
CA SER A 35 3.86 12.78 2.14
C SER A 35 4.29 12.48 0.69
N PRO A 36 4.58 13.51 -0.12
CA PRO A 36 5.06 13.31 -1.49
C PRO A 36 6.32 12.44 -1.55
N GLU A 37 7.19 12.55 -0.55
CA GLU A 37 8.43 11.79 -0.44
C GLU A 37 8.18 10.31 -0.10
N GLU A 38 7.30 10.03 0.87
CA GLU A 38 6.88 8.66 1.20
C GLU A 38 6.27 7.97 -0.02
N TYR A 39 5.35 8.67 -0.70
CA TYR A 39 4.66 8.16 -1.88
C TYR A 39 5.65 7.83 -3.00
N LYS A 40 6.55 8.77 -3.31
CA LYS A 40 7.58 8.59 -4.34
C LYS A 40 8.52 7.43 -4.02
N THR A 41 8.93 7.28 -2.75
CA THR A 41 9.83 6.21 -2.30
C THR A 41 9.20 4.84 -2.47
N LEU A 42 7.95 4.68 -2.01
CA LEU A 42 7.21 3.43 -2.16
C LEU A 42 6.98 3.07 -3.63
N LEU A 43 6.56 4.04 -4.45
CA LEU A 43 6.38 3.83 -5.88
C LEU A 43 7.67 3.44 -6.59
N ASN A 44 8.79 4.08 -6.27
CA ASN A 44 10.08 3.74 -6.88
C ASN A 44 10.49 2.29 -6.59
N ARG A 45 10.19 1.78 -5.39
CA ARG A 45 10.42 0.37 -5.03
C ARG A 45 9.52 -0.55 -5.86
N LEU A 46 8.24 -0.23 -5.99
CA LEU A 46 7.28 -1.00 -6.80
C LEU A 46 7.66 -1.01 -8.29
N ASN A 47 8.07 0.12 -8.86
CA ASN A 47 8.51 0.21 -10.25
C ASN A 47 9.72 -0.70 -10.53
N ARG A 48 10.64 -0.82 -9.56
CA ARG A 48 11.77 -1.75 -9.66
C ARG A 48 11.31 -3.21 -9.62
N ILE A 49 10.40 -3.54 -8.70
CA ILE A 49 9.81 -4.89 -8.59
C ILE A 49 9.07 -5.26 -9.87
N GLU A 50 8.29 -4.34 -10.43
CA GLU A 50 7.60 -4.53 -11.71
C GLU A 50 8.60 -4.85 -12.84
N GLY A 51 9.72 -4.13 -12.88
CA GLY A 51 10.82 -4.40 -13.81
C GLY A 51 11.40 -5.82 -13.64
N GLN A 52 11.57 -6.28 -12.40
CA GLN A 52 12.03 -7.65 -12.11
C GLN A 52 11.03 -8.69 -12.62
N VAL A 53 9.74 -8.51 -12.34
CA VAL A 53 8.67 -9.43 -12.81
C VAL A 53 8.61 -9.46 -14.34
N ARG A 54 8.72 -8.30 -14.99
CA ARG A 54 8.79 -8.21 -16.45
C ARG A 54 10.03 -8.93 -17.00
N GLY A 55 11.17 -8.81 -16.32
CA GLY A 55 12.39 -9.54 -16.64
C GLY A 55 12.21 -11.06 -16.57
N ILE A 56 11.61 -11.56 -15.49
CA ILE A 56 11.28 -12.98 -15.30
C ILE A 56 10.39 -13.48 -16.44
N ARG A 57 9.35 -12.72 -16.80
CA ARG A 57 8.48 -13.06 -17.96
C ARG A 57 9.30 -13.20 -19.24
N GLY A 58 10.18 -12.23 -19.52
CA GLY A 58 11.04 -12.26 -20.70
C GLY A 58 12.07 -13.39 -20.69
N MET A 59 12.51 -13.87 -19.52
CA MET A 59 13.36 -15.07 -19.42
C MET A 59 12.58 -16.33 -19.78
N LEU A 60 11.32 -16.44 -19.32
CA LEU A 60 10.46 -17.56 -19.66
C LEU A 60 10.13 -17.61 -21.16
N GLU A 61 9.80 -16.46 -21.77
CA GLU A 61 9.54 -16.32 -23.20
C GLU A 61 10.75 -16.72 -24.08
N LYS A 62 11.97 -16.66 -23.53
CA LYS A 62 13.22 -17.03 -24.21
C LYS A 62 13.72 -18.42 -23.87
N GLU A 63 12.91 -19.23 -23.19
CA GLU A 63 13.27 -20.58 -22.75
C GLU A 63 14.58 -20.61 -21.92
N ALA A 64 14.80 -19.58 -21.09
CA ALA A 64 15.98 -19.49 -20.24
C ALA A 64 16.04 -20.64 -19.22
N TYR A 65 17.24 -20.96 -18.75
CA TYR A 65 17.45 -22.07 -17.82
C TYR A 65 16.70 -21.85 -16.49
N CYS A 66 16.03 -22.90 -16.03
CA CYS A 66 15.13 -22.82 -14.88
C CYS A 66 15.81 -22.26 -13.61
N VAL A 67 17.08 -22.61 -13.37
CA VAL A 67 17.81 -22.13 -12.20
C VAL A 67 18.02 -20.62 -12.24
N ASP A 68 18.29 -20.04 -13.41
CA ASP A 68 18.48 -18.59 -13.55
C ASP A 68 17.16 -17.84 -13.32
N ILE A 69 16.04 -18.40 -13.81
CA ILE A 69 14.70 -17.87 -13.54
C ILE A 69 14.42 -17.90 -12.02
N LEU A 70 14.72 -19.01 -11.35
CA LEU A 70 14.53 -19.14 -9.90
C LEU A 70 15.36 -18.14 -9.10
N VAL A 71 16.59 -17.84 -9.53
CA VAL A 71 17.42 -16.77 -8.91
C VAL A 71 16.74 -15.40 -9.04
N GLN A 72 16.18 -15.07 -10.21
CA GLN A 72 15.46 -13.81 -10.39
C GLN A 72 14.15 -13.74 -9.58
N VAL A 73 13.42 -14.86 -9.49
CA VAL A 73 12.23 -14.96 -8.61
C VAL A 73 12.61 -14.72 -7.16
N ALA A 74 13.71 -15.31 -6.67
CA ALA A 74 14.21 -15.07 -5.32
C ALA A 74 14.56 -13.59 -5.09
N ALA A 75 15.18 -12.93 -6.09
CA ALA A 75 15.49 -11.51 -6.02
C ALA A 75 14.23 -10.61 -5.98
N ALA A 76 13.19 -10.96 -6.75
CA ALA A 76 11.90 -10.26 -6.71
C ALA A 76 11.19 -10.44 -5.37
N ASN A 77 11.22 -11.65 -4.80
CA ASN A 77 10.68 -11.92 -3.46
C ASN A 77 11.41 -11.13 -2.37
N ALA A 78 12.74 -11.04 -2.44
CA ALA A 78 13.52 -10.24 -1.50
C ALA A 78 13.16 -8.74 -1.59
N ALA A 79 12.95 -8.23 -2.81
CA ALA A 79 12.52 -6.84 -3.03
C ALA A 79 11.10 -6.58 -2.49
N LEU A 80 10.16 -7.50 -2.71
CA LEU A 80 8.81 -7.45 -2.12
C LEU A 80 8.86 -7.46 -0.60
N ASN A 81 9.68 -8.31 0.01
CA ASN A 81 9.86 -8.36 1.46
C ASN A 81 10.45 -7.05 2.00
N SER A 82 11.41 -6.45 1.29
CA SER A 82 11.95 -5.13 1.65
C SER A 82 10.88 -4.04 1.56
N PHE A 83 10.03 -4.05 0.52
CA PHE A 83 8.92 -3.12 0.39
C PHE A 83 7.88 -3.29 1.52
N SER A 84 7.49 -4.52 1.85
CA SER A 84 6.55 -4.81 2.94
C SER A 84 7.05 -4.30 4.29
N ARG A 85 8.36 -4.44 4.56
CA ARG A 85 9.00 -3.92 5.79
C ARG A 85 8.95 -2.39 5.86
N GLU A 86 9.25 -1.71 4.76
CA GLU A 86 9.16 -0.25 4.67
C GLU A 86 7.73 0.23 4.93
N LEU A 87 6.75 -0.35 4.23
CA LEU A 87 5.34 0.02 4.38
C LEU A 87 4.83 -0.24 5.81
N LEU A 88 5.25 -1.36 6.41
CA LEU A 88 4.91 -1.69 7.79
C LEU A 88 5.52 -0.71 8.80
N ALA A 89 6.79 -0.35 8.63
CA ALA A 89 7.45 0.63 9.48
C ALA A 89 6.73 1.98 9.45
N GLN A 90 6.30 2.42 8.26
CA GLN A 90 5.51 3.64 8.10
C GLN A 90 4.13 3.51 8.78
N HIS A 91 3.46 2.37 8.66
CA HIS A 91 2.16 2.16 9.29
C HIS A 91 2.24 2.19 10.82
N ILE A 92 3.26 1.55 11.40
CA ILE A 92 3.51 1.56 12.85
C ILE A 92 3.85 2.98 13.32
N GLY A 93 4.74 3.66 12.60
CA GLY A 93 5.23 5.00 12.97
C GLY A 93 4.20 6.12 12.82
N SER A 94 3.19 5.95 11.97
CA SER A 94 2.10 6.93 11.80
C SER A 94 0.78 6.42 12.36
N CYS A 95 0.08 5.53 11.63
CA CYS A 95 -1.31 5.21 11.92
C CYS A 95 -1.50 4.55 13.29
N VAL A 96 -0.63 3.61 13.66
CA VAL A 96 -0.72 2.94 14.96
C VAL A 96 -0.26 3.87 16.07
N ALA A 97 0.84 4.61 15.87
CA ALA A 97 1.33 5.55 16.88
C ALA A 97 0.32 6.67 17.18
N ASP A 98 -0.35 7.20 16.16
CA ASP A 98 -1.36 8.26 16.32
C ASP A 98 -2.63 7.74 16.99
N ASP A 99 -3.08 6.53 16.65
CA ASP A 99 -4.22 5.85 17.28
C ASP A 99 -3.96 5.61 18.77
N LEU A 100 -2.77 5.11 19.12
CA LEU A 100 -2.35 4.90 20.51
C LEU A 100 -2.26 6.22 21.30
N ARG A 101 -1.76 7.30 20.68
CA ARG A 101 -1.74 8.64 21.30
C ARG A 101 -3.14 9.19 21.54
N ALA A 102 -4.10 8.82 20.69
CA ALA A 102 -5.51 9.16 20.84
C ALA A 102 -6.24 8.26 21.86
N GLY A 103 -5.56 7.28 22.46
CA GLY A 103 -6.12 6.37 23.45
C GLY A 103 -6.90 5.18 22.85
N SER A 104 -6.73 4.91 21.56
CA SER A 104 -7.36 3.81 20.83
C SER A 104 -6.31 2.74 20.46
N ASP A 105 -6.71 1.48 20.47
CA ASP A 105 -5.89 0.32 20.09
C ASP A 105 -6.39 -0.40 18.83
N GLU A 106 -7.39 0.15 18.14
CA GLU A 106 -8.03 -0.49 16.98
C GLU A 106 -7.02 -0.81 15.85
N LYS A 107 -6.12 0.12 15.54
CA LYS A 107 -5.09 -0.08 14.49
C LYS A 107 -4.01 -1.05 14.93
N LEU A 108 -3.72 -1.11 16.22
CA LEU A 108 -2.80 -2.10 16.77
C LEU A 108 -3.40 -3.50 16.66
N GLU A 109 -4.66 -3.69 17.04
CA GLU A 109 -5.34 -4.98 16.90
C GLU A 109 -5.40 -5.44 15.44
N GLU A 110 -5.71 -4.52 14.53
CA GLU A 110 -5.69 -4.80 13.09
C GLU A 110 -4.31 -5.31 12.65
N LEU A 111 -3.24 -4.62 13.06
CA LEU A 111 -1.89 -5.02 12.72
C LEU A 111 -1.56 -6.42 13.27
N LEU A 112 -1.91 -6.70 14.53
CA LEU A 112 -1.69 -8.01 15.15
C LEU A 112 -2.42 -9.14 14.39
N ARG A 113 -3.60 -8.88 13.84
CA ARG A 113 -4.32 -9.84 12.97
C ARG A 113 -3.64 -10.05 11.62
N LEU A 114 -2.93 -9.04 11.10
CA LEU A 114 -2.24 -9.09 9.80
C LEU A 114 -0.83 -9.69 9.87
N LEU A 115 -0.09 -9.49 10.97
CA LEU A 115 1.30 -9.95 11.13
C LEU A 115 1.54 -11.42 10.76
N PRO A 116 0.69 -12.40 11.14
CA PRO A 116 0.89 -13.80 10.76
C PRO A 116 0.88 -14.06 9.26
N LYS A 117 0.23 -13.18 8.47
CA LYS A 117 0.20 -13.28 7.00
C LYS A 117 1.46 -12.70 6.36
N LEU A 118 2.14 -11.78 7.04
CA LEU A 118 3.34 -11.09 6.54
C LEU A 118 4.65 -11.83 6.87
N MET A 119 4.62 -12.80 7.79
CA MET A 119 5.79 -13.55 8.27
C MET A 119 5.92 -14.94 7.64
N LYS A 120 5.26 -15.20 6.51
CA LYS A 120 5.37 -16.46 5.76
C LYS A 120 6.47 -16.41 4.72
#